data_AF-A0A151IJ70-F1
#
_entry.id   AF-A0A151IJ70-F1
#
_cell.length_a   1.000
_cell.length_b   1.000
_cell.length_c   1.000
_cell.angle_alpha   90.00
_cell.angle_beta   90.00
_cell.angle_gamma   90.00
#
_symmetry.space_group_name_H-M   'P 1'
#
loop_
_entity.id
_entity.type
_entity.pdbx_description
1 polymer ?
#
loop_
_entity_poly.entity_id
_entity_poly.type
_entity_poly.pdbx_seq_one_letter_code
_entity_poly.pdbx_strand_id
1 'polypeptide(L)'
;MEEQKMFEKYILLCQEFLNIAEPFIDSDILNQLKCNYAHEIDSKRKLSQIKNLKTFIRLLEKRDIMSYSNIKPLWYISKKYIHKSDLESKLQDYDSWLKTLSPLPWCNVYQSGEILIPSLTSESICSECACNSMLSQLSIENSSKPFNNNLQTLCCNSDQREQYNFYKRRKLQETVILQIKDRLGRSWRDVARHLGITECEIDAVQSKYPYDLKEQSYEILKIYISQSDIKQWAITLIHALEKGRRRDLKELVEQLIFKNKNI
;
A
#
# COMPACT_ATOMS: atom_id res chain seq x y z
N MET A 1 -0.91 3.75 -15.71
CA MET A 1 -0.33 2.51 -16.27
C MET A 1 0.80 2.00 -15.39
N GLU A 2 1.83 2.81 -15.10
CA GLU A 2 2.99 2.42 -14.27
C GLU A 2 2.62 1.93 -12.86
N GLU A 3 1.70 2.60 -12.15
CA GLU A 3 1.28 2.17 -10.80
C GLU A 3 0.62 0.78 -10.78
N GLN A 4 -0.05 0.39 -11.87
CA GLN A 4 -0.67 -0.93 -11.98
C GLN A 4 0.42 -2.00 -12.13
N LYS A 5 1.47 -1.71 -12.91
CA LYS A 5 2.68 -2.54 -13.02
C LYS A 5 3.42 -2.69 -11.67
N MET A 6 3.45 -1.65 -10.84
CA MET A 6 3.94 -1.73 -9.45
C MET A 6 3.12 -2.67 -8.58
N PHE A 7 1.80 -2.56 -8.64
CA PHE A 7 0.90 -3.40 -7.86
C PHE A 7 0.94 -4.87 -8.30
N GLU A 8 0.98 -5.14 -9.61
CA GLU A 8 1.13 -6.49 -10.16
C GLU A 8 2.46 -7.13 -9.72
N LYS A 9 3.59 -6.39 -9.80
CA LYS A 9 4.88 -6.91 -9.34
C LYS A 9 4.96 -7.08 -7.82
N TYR A 10 4.27 -6.24 -7.05
CA TYR A 10 4.12 -6.41 -5.59
C TYR A 10 3.34 -7.69 -5.24
N ILE A 11 2.25 -7.99 -5.95
CA ILE A 11 1.50 -9.24 -5.76
C ILE A 11 2.41 -10.45 -6.02
N LEU A 12 3.17 -10.44 -7.11
CA LEU A 12 4.12 -11.51 -7.43
C LEU A 12 5.16 -11.69 -6.32
N LEU A 13 5.76 -10.59 -5.84
CA LEU A 13 6.68 -10.63 -4.68
C LEU A 13 6.01 -11.26 -3.46
N CYS A 14 4.78 -10.88 -3.11
CA CYS A 14 4.07 -11.44 -1.96
C CYS A 14 3.73 -12.92 -2.14
N GLN A 15 3.43 -13.37 -3.37
CA GLN A 15 3.19 -14.79 -3.67
C GLN A 15 4.47 -15.61 -3.57
N GLU A 16 5.57 -15.14 -4.16
CA GLU A 16 6.88 -15.78 -4.03
C GLU A 16 7.36 -15.82 -2.58
N PHE A 17 7.19 -14.69 -1.86
CA PHE A 17 7.49 -14.59 -0.44
C PHE A 17 6.71 -15.64 0.36
N LEU A 18 5.39 -15.75 0.15
CA LEU A 18 4.56 -16.76 0.84
C LEU A 18 5.00 -18.19 0.52
N ASN A 19 5.26 -18.50 -0.76
CA ASN A 19 5.70 -19.83 -1.17
C ASN A 19 7.03 -20.26 -0.51
N ILE A 20 7.94 -19.31 -0.31
CA ILE A 20 9.23 -19.55 0.36
C ILE A 20 9.08 -19.55 1.89
N ALA A 21 8.27 -18.65 2.45
CA ALA A 21 8.19 -18.38 3.88
C ALA A 21 7.24 -19.32 4.66
N GLU A 22 6.11 -19.70 4.08
CA GLU A 22 5.05 -20.45 4.77
C GLU A 22 5.53 -21.81 5.35
N PRO A 23 6.48 -22.55 4.75
CA PRO A 23 7.08 -23.74 5.36
C PRO A 23 7.95 -23.49 6.61
N PHE A 24 8.44 -22.28 6.83
CA PHE A 24 9.34 -21.93 7.96
C PHE A 24 8.62 -21.23 9.11
N ILE A 25 7.31 -20.94 8.96
CA ILE A 25 6.54 -20.21 9.97
C ILE A 25 5.54 -21.15 10.65
N ASP A 26 5.96 -21.63 11.81
CA ASP A 26 5.12 -22.40 12.74
C ASP A 26 4.12 -21.50 13.51
N SER A 27 3.35 -22.11 14.40
CA SER A 27 2.38 -21.40 15.25
C SER A 27 3.03 -20.37 16.17
N ASP A 28 4.27 -20.61 16.60
CA ASP A 28 4.90 -19.87 17.68
C ASP A 28 5.59 -18.62 17.13
N ILE A 29 6.26 -18.74 15.99
CA ILE A 29 6.71 -17.63 15.14
C ILE A 29 5.49 -16.78 14.73
N LEU A 30 4.40 -17.39 14.29
CA LEU A 30 3.18 -16.66 13.92
C LEU A 30 2.57 -15.91 15.11
N ASN A 31 2.63 -16.47 16.32
CA ASN A 31 2.18 -15.81 17.54
C ASN A 31 3.13 -14.67 17.96
N GLN A 32 4.45 -14.83 17.83
CA GLN A 32 5.40 -13.73 18.00
C GLN A 32 5.13 -12.58 17.02
N LEU A 33 4.86 -12.88 15.75
CA LEU A 33 4.47 -11.89 14.74
C LEU A 33 3.18 -11.15 15.12
N LYS A 34 2.15 -11.86 15.60
CA LYS A 34 0.92 -11.23 16.14
C LYS A 34 1.22 -10.26 17.28
N CYS A 35 2.13 -10.62 18.19
CA CYS A 35 2.53 -9.77 19.31
C CYS A 35 3.31 -8.52 18.84
N ASN A 36 4.28 -8.68 17.95
CA ASN A 36 5.09 -7.56 17.43
C ASN A 36 4.22 -6.48 16.78
N TYR A 37 3.21 -6.88 16.01
CA TYR A 37 2.30 -5.95 15.30
C TYR A 37 1.00 -5.67 16.07
N ALA A 38 0.88 -6.08 17.34
CA ALA A 38 -0.36 -5.96 18.10
C ALA A 38 -0.84 -4.51 18.25
N HIS A 39 0.10 -3.58 18.47
CA HIS A 39 -0.16 -2.15 18.60
C HIS A 39 -0.61 -1.52 17.27
N GLU A 40 0.05 -1.85 16.16
CA GLU A 40 -0.26 -1.30 14.83
C GLU A 40 -1.58 -1.84 14.26
N ILE A 41 -1.91 -3.10 14.57
CA ILE A 41 -3.13 -3.75 14.09
C ILE A 41 -4.36 -3.35 14.92
N ASP A 42 -4.17 -2.93 16.17
CA ASP A 42 -5.20 -2.56 17.16
C ASP A 42 -6.52 -3.35 17.03
N SER A 43 -6.40 -4.68 17.11
CA SER A 43 -7.57 -5.56 17.07
C SER A 43 -7.26 -6.97 17.55
N LYS A 44 -7.34 -7.18 18.86
CA LYS A 44 -7.15 -8.50 19.50
C LYS A 44 -8.02 -9.59 18.86
N ARG A 45 -9.26 -9.26 18.46
CA ARG A 45 -10.19 -10.18 17.77
C ARG A 45 -9.74 -10.56 16.35
N LYS A 46 -9.15 -9.65 15.57
CA LYS A 46 -8.64 -9.99 14.23
C LYS A 46 -7.32 -10.77 14.31
N LEU A 47 -6.48 -10.46 15.31
CA LEU A 47 -5.24 -11.19 15.60
C LEU A 47 -5.48 -12.65 16.01
N SER A 48 -6.49 -12.91 16.85
CA SER A 48 -6.82 -14.29 17.27
C SER A 48 -7.36 -15.16 16.14
N GLN A 49 -8.03 -14.56 15.14
CA GLN A 49 -8.58 -15.27 13.97
C GLN A 49 -7.52 -15.69 12.93
N ILE A 50 -6.29 -15.18 13.02
CA ILE A 50 -5.20 -15.50 12.10
C ILE A 50 -4.61 -16.88 12.41
N LYS A 51 -4.66 -17.76 11.42
CA LYS A 51 -4.14 -19.14 11.48
C LYS A 51 -2.89 -19.38 10.63
N ASN A 52 -2.66 -18.55 9.61
CA ASN A 52 -1.62 -18.76 8.59
C ASN A 52 -0.88 -17.45 8.31
N LEU A 53 0.37 -17.55 7.83
CA LEU A 53 1.15 -16.40 7.35
C LEU A 53 0.40 -15.61 6.26
N LYS A 54 -0.23 -16.29 5.31
CA LYS A 54 -1.06 -15.67 4.26
C LYS A 54 -2.19 -14.80 4.83
N THR A 55 -2.82 -15.23 5.93
CA THR A 55 -3.87 -14.44 6.60
C THR A 55 -3.31 -13.27 7.41
N PHE A 56 -2.06 -13.39 7.90
CA PHE A 56 -1.35 -12.34 8.62
C PHE A 56 -0.91 -11.21 7.68
N ILE A 57 -0.24 -11.52 6.57
CA ILE A 57 0.16 -10.54 5.53
C ILE A 57 -1.07 -9.76 5.03
N ARG A 58 -2.17 -10.46 4.70
CA ARG A 58 -3.45 -9.84 4.33
C ARG A 58 -4.04 -8.89 5.38
N LEU A 59 -3.74 -9.08 6.67
CA LEU A 59 -4.19 -8.15 7.71
C LEU A 59 -3.30 -6.91 7.79
N LEU A 60 -1.98 -7.07 7.64
CA LEU A 60 -1.03 -5.95 7.58
C LEU A 60 -1.34 -5.02 6.40
N GLU A 61 -1.61 -5.57 5.22
CA GLU A 61 -2.04 -4.83 4.02
C GLU A 61 -3.36 -4.09 4.27
N LYS A 62 -4.36 -4.74 4.87
CA LYS A 62 -5.65 -4.10 5.23
C LYS A 62 -5.51 -2.99 6.26
N ARG A 63 -4.45 -3.02 7.07
CA ARG A 63 -4.12 -1.99 8.08
C ARG A 63 -3.16 -0.92 7.59
N ASP A 64 -2.70 -0.97 6.32
CA ASP A 64 -1.74 -0.03 5.73
C ASP A 64 -0.32 -0.10 6.34
N ILE A 65 -0.02 -1.20 7.03
CA ILE A 65 1.30 -1.48 7.61
C ILE A 65 2.25 -1.98 6.52
N MET A 66 1.71 -2.60 5.48
CA MET A 66 2.44 -3.15 4.34
C MET A 66 1.81 -2.69 3.03
N SER A 67 2.64 -2.29 2.06
CA SER A 67 2.20 -1.84 0.73
C SER A 67 3.31 -2.06 -0.29
N TYR A 68 3.02 -1.80 -1.57
CA TYR A 68 4.01 -1.87 -2.66
C TYR A 68 5.19 -0.90 -2.49
N SER A 69 5.05 0.18 -1.70
CA SER A 69 6.12 1.11 -1.36
C SER A 69 6.74 0.88 0.02
N ASN A 70 6.13 0.00 0.84
CA ASN A 70 6.57 -0.32 2.19
C ASN A 70 6.61 -1.83 2.42
N ILE A 71 7.66 -2.47 1.91
CA ILE A 71 7.95 -3.91 2.12
C ILE A 71 8.75 -4.20 3.40
N LYS A 72 8.92 -3.21 4.30
CA LYS A 72 9.65 -3.38 5.58
C LYS A 72 9.16 -4.57 6.42
N PRO A 73 7.85 -4.89 6.50
CA PRO A 73 7.40 -6.09 7.21
C PRO A 73 7.94 -7.40 6.61
N LEU A 74 8.06 -7.50 5.28
CA LEU A 74 8.62 -8.68 4.61
C LEU A 74 10.12 -8.82 4.91
N TRP A 75 10.86 -7.72 4.87
CA TRP A 75 12.27 -7.67 5.28
C TRP A 75 12.47 -8.11 6.74
N TYR A 76 11.62 -7.64 7.66
CA TYR A 76 11.65 -8.04 9.08
C TYR A 76 11.39 -9.54 9.25
N ILE A 77 10.35 -10.07 8.60
CA ILE A 77 10.01 -11.50 8.69
C ILE A 77 11.15 -12.36 8.11
N SER A 78 11.70 -11.98 6.94
CA SER A 78 12.83 -12.68 6.31
C SER A 78 14.04 -12.73 7.23
N LYS A 79 14.50 -11.56 7.71
CA LYS A 79 15.73 -11.42 8.51
C LYS A 79 15.67 -11.98 9.91
N LYS A 80 14.47 -12.14 10.49
CA LYS A 80 14.30 -12.58 11.89
C LYS A 80 13.91 -14.04 12.05
N TYR A 81 13.27 -14.64 11.04
CA TYR A 81 12.66 -15.97 11.18
C TYR A 81 13.04 -16.95 10.06
N ILE A 82 13.42 -16.47 8.87
CA ILE A 82 13.59 -17.34 7.69
C ILE A 82 15.06 -17.49 7.29
N HIS A 83 15.84 -16.39 7.35
CA HIS A 83 17.28 -16.36 7.05
C HIS A 83 17.66 -17.01 5.69
N LYS A 84 16.81 -16.85 4.65
CA LYS A 84 17.06 -17.37 3.30
C LYS A 84 17.58 -16.28 2.37
N SER A 85 18.78 -16.47 1.82
CA SER A 85 19.38 -15.58 0.83
C SER A 85 18.53 -15.38 -0.43
N ASP A 86 17.85 -16.43 -0.91
CA ASP A 86 16.90 -16.35 -2.05
C ASP A 86 15.69 -15.43 -1.77
N LEU A 87 15.27 -15.33 -0.51
CA LEU A 87 14.19 -14.43 -0.12
C LEU A 87 14.68 -12.98 -0.03
N GLU A 88 15.89 -12.79 0.50
CA GLU A 88 16.53 -11.47 0.60
C GLU A 88 16.91 -10.90 -0.77
N SER A 89 17.38 -11.73 -1.72
CA SER A 89 17.63 -11.30 -3.10
C SER A 89 16.35 -10.84 -3.79
N LYS A 90 15.24 -11.60 -3.69
CA LYS A 90 13.93 -11.20 -4.25
C LYS A 90 13.42 -9.87 -3.69
N LEU A 91 13.58 -9.64 -2.39
CA LEU A 91 13.25 -8.37 -1.74
C LEU A 91 14.16 -7.23 -2.24
N GLN A 92 15.47 -7.49 -2.37
CA GLN A 92 16.45 -6.52 -2.88
C GLN A 92 16.27 -6.19 -4.37
N ASP A 93 15.89 -7.16 -5.20
CA ASP A 93 15.57 -6.97 -6.62
C ASP A 93 14.31 -6.10 -6.77
N TYR A 94 13.32 -6.30 -5.88
CA TYR A 94 12.13 -5.46 -5.83
C TYR A 94 12.44 -4.03 -5.38
N ASP A 95 13.24 -3.84 -4.32
CA ASP A 95 13.70 -2.51 -3.88
C ASP A 95 14.54 -1.80 -4.95
N SER A 96 15.42 -2.53 -5.65
CA SER A 96 16.23 -2.00 -6.75
C SER A 96 15.35 -1.58 -7.94
N TRP A 97 14.33 -2.38 -8.22
CA TRP A 97 13.33 -2.08 -9.24
C TRP A 97 12.41 -0.90 -8.87
N LEU A 98 12.01 -0.75 -7.61
CA LEU A 98 11.29 0.45 -7.14
C LEU A 98 12.11 1.73 -7.34
N LYS A 99 13.43 1.66 -7.05
CA LYS A 99 14.35 2.79 -7.25
C LYS A 99 14.47 3.17 -8.73
N THR A 100 14.51 2.22 -9.66
CA THR A 100 14.56 2.53 -11.10
C THR A 100 13.25 3.10 -11.66
N LEU A 101 12.10 2.87 -11.00
CA LEU A 101 10.84 3.58 -11.31
C LEU A 101 10.67 4.90 -10.54
N SER A 102 11.55 5.22 -9.59
CA SER A 102 11.49 6.43 -8.77
C SER A 102 12.61 7.47 -9.03
N PRO A 103 13.08 7.73 -10.27
CA PRO A 103 14.12 8.74 -10.53
C PRO A 103 13.62 10.20 -10.48
N LEU A 104 12.40 10.46 -9.99
CA LEU A 104 11.90 11.82 -9.74
C LEU A 104 12.27 12.25 -8.30
N PRO A 105 13.21 13.19 -8.11
CA PRO A 105 13.59 13.62 -6.78
C PRO A 105 12.53 14.57 -6.24
N TRP A 106 11.76 14.12 -5.26
CA TRP A 106 11.20 15.05 -4.27
C TRP A 106 12.33 15.38 -3.28
N CYS A 107 13.32 16.14 -3.76
CA CYS A 107 14.33 16.73 -2.89
C CYS A 107 13.63 17.68 -1.92
N ASN A 108 13.67 17.35 -0.62
CA ASN A 108 13.52 18.35 0.41
C ASN A 108 14.65 19.36 0.22
N VAL A 109 14.33 20.54 -0.32
CA VAL A 109 15.28 21.65 -0.51
C VAL A 109 15.75 22.23 0.84
N TYR A 110 15.15 21.80 1.95
CA TYR A 110 15.53 22.17 3.31
C TYR A 110 15.94 20.96 4.15
N GLN A 111 17.22 20.58 4.09
CA GLN A 111 18.02 20.33 5.29
C GLN A 111 19.52 20.36 4.91
N SER A 112 20.30 21.23 5.55
CA SER A 112 21.77 21.17 5.75
C SER A 112 22.62 20.38 4.72
N GLY A 113 23.51 20.98 3.93
CA GLY A 113 24.29 22.18 4.18
C GLY A 113 25.68 21.83 4.70
N GLU A 114 26.53 21.27 3.83
CA GLU A 114 27.99 21.26 3.99
C GLU A 114 28.67 21.14 2.61
N ILE A 115 29.87 21.69 2.49
CA ILE A 115 30.55 22.00 1.22
C ILE A 115 31.73 21.05 1.02
N LEU A 116 31.90 20.48 -0.18
CA LEU A 116 33.22 20.23 -0.82
C LEU A 116 33.05 19.78 -2.29
N ILE A 117 33.96 20.25 -3.16
CA ILE A 117 33.98 19.99 -4.61
C ILE A 117 35.24 19.15 -4.99
N PRO A 118 35.56 18.79 -6.26
CA PRO A 118 35.72 17.36 -6.61
C PRO A 118 37.13 16.99 -7.13
N SER A 119 37.34 15.71 -7.44
CA SER A 119 38.47 15.26 -8.27
C SER A 119 38.01 14.26 -9.35
N LEU A 120 38.29 14.60 -10.62
CA LEU A 120 38.03 13.81 -11.83
C LEU A 120 39.25 12.98 -12.26
N THR A 121 39.01 11.78 -12.79
CA THR A 121 39.74 11.09 -13.90
C THR A 121 38.84 9.94 -14.36
N SER A 122 38.31 9.88 -15.60
CA SER A 122 38.95 9.35 -16.84
C SER A 122 39.48 7.90 -16.67
N GLU A 123 39.27 6.90 -17.55
CA GLU A 123 38.89 6.80 -18.99
C GLU A 123 38.26 5.38 -19.21
N SER A 124 37.25 5.15 -20.07
CA SER A 124 37.26 4.91 -21.53
C SER A 124 37.46 3.44 -22.00
N ILE A 125 36.89 3.16 -23.18
CA ILE A 125 37.01 1.99 -24.09
C ILE A 125 36.06 0.78 -23.88
N CYS A 126 35.33 0.47 -24.96
CA CYS A 126 34.38 -0.63 -25.14
C CYS A 126 35.04 -1.90 -25.70
N SER A 127 34.33 -3.05 -25.64
CA SER A 127 34.20 -3.94 -26.80
C SER A 127 33.01 -4.88 -26.67
N GLU A 128 32.20 -4.97 -27.73
CA GLU A 128 31.25 -6.07 -27.94
C GLU A 128 31.98 -7.30 -28.48
N CYS A 129 31.47 -8.49 -28.20
CA CYS A 129 31.35 -9.56 -29.19
C CYS A 129 30.24 -10.55 -28.79
N ALA A 130 29.44 -10.95 -29.77
CA ALA A 130 28.27 -11.81 -29.58
C ALA A 130 28.46 -13.17 -30.26
N CYS A 131 27.77 -14.21 -29.78
CA CYS A 131 27.43 -15.38 -30.59
C CYS A 131 26.08 -15.98 -30.14
N ASN A 132 25.32 -16.48 -31.12
CA ASN A 132 23.92 -16.88 -30.95
C ASN A 132 23.75 -18.41 -30.85
N SER A 133 22.72 -18.83 -30.10
CA SER A 133 21.81 -19.95 -30.35
C SER A 133 22.29 -21.19 -31.14
N MET A 134 22.16 -22.39 -30.53
CA MET A 134 21.43 -23.48 -31.18
C MET A 134 20.84 -24.52 -30.20
N LEU A 135 19.93 -25.36 -30.72
CA LEU A 135 18.97 -26.18 -29.97
C LEU A 135 18.92 -27.62 -30.53
N SER A 136 19.01 -28.64 -29.65
CA SER A 136 18.70 -30.07 -29.86
C SER A 136 18.57 -30.72 -28.47
N GLN A 137 17.41 -31.13 -27.94
CA GLN A 137 16.47 -32.23 -28.29
C GLN A 137 16.90 -33.66 -27.90
N LEU A 138 16.20 -34.20 -26.88
CA LEU A 138 15.70 -35.60 -26.69
C LEU A 138 16.77 -36.73 -26.54
N SER A 139 16.63 -37.83 -25.77
CA SER A 139 15.52 -38.55 -25.09
C SER A 139 16.07 -39.28 -23.81
N ILE A 140 15.43 -40.13 -22.99
CA ILE A 140 14.06 -40.71 -22.91
C ILE A 140 13.71 -41.18 -21.45
N GLU A 141 12.41 -41.39 -21.19
CA GLU A 141 11.68 -42.19 -20.16
C GLU A 141 12.34 -42.82 -18.89
N ASN A 142 11.69 -42.63 -17.72
CA ASN A 142 10.77 -43.68 -17.22
C ASN A 142 9.75 -43.27 -16.11
N SER A 143 8.56 -43.89 -16.17
CA SER A 143 7.62 -44.21 -15.07
C SER A 143 6.74 -43.15 -14.35
N SER A 144 5.55 -42.93 -14.93
CA SER A 144 4.23 -43.15 -14.28
C SER A 144 3.44 -42.02 -13.54
N LYS A 145 2.20 -41.85 -14.05
CA LYS A 145 0.97 -41.24 -13.48
C LYS A 145 0.81 -39.70 -13.47
N PRO A 146 -0.13 -39.14 -14.26
CA PRO A 146 -0.45 -37.72 -14.26
C PRO A 146 -1.50 -37.39 -13.18
N PHE A 147 -1.14 -36.55 -12.19
CA PHE A 147 -2.09 -36.10 -11.17
C PHE A 147 -2.73 -34.74 -11.52
N ASN A 148 -3.72 -34.79 -12.41
CA ASN A 148 -4.87 -33.90 -12.51
C ASN A 148 -4.69 -32.40 -12.12
N ASN A 149 -3.81 -31.68 -12.83
CA ASN A 149 -3.82 -30.22 -12.85
C ASN A 149 -5.07 -29.72 -13.59
N ASN A 150 -6.18 -29.38 -12.90
CA ASN A 150 -7.23 -28.46 -13.42
C ASN A 150 -8.34 -28.03 -12.42
N LEU A 151 -8.04 -27.84 -11.13
CA LEU A 151 -8.99 -27.22 -10.18
C LEU A 151 -8.46 -25.99 -9.41
N GLN A 152 -7.22 -25.54 -9.67
CA GLN A 152 -6.58 -24.48 -8.88
C GLN A 152 -6.53 -23.10 -9.58
N THR A 153 -7.09 -22.98 -10.79
CA THR A 153 -6.93 -21.78 -11.65
C THR A 153 -8.10 -20.79 -11.61
N LEU A 154 -9.23 -21.12 -10.95
CA LEU A 154 -10.38 -20.19 -10.84
C LEU A 154 -10.49 -19.43 -9.50
N CYS A 155 -9.86 -19.89 -8.41
CA CYS A 155 -10.03 -19.25 -7.09
C CYS A 155 -9.07 -18.07 -6.82
N CYS A 156 -8.00 -17.91 -7.61
CA CYS A 156 -6.97 -16.90 -7.33
C CYS A 156 -7.30 -15.50 -7.87
N ASN A 157 -8.11 -15.41 -8.92
CA ASN A 157 -8.37 -14.16 -9.65
C ASN A 157 -9.37 -13.22 -8.94
N SER A 158 -10.32 -13.77 -8.16
CA SER A 158 -11.29 -12.98 -7.39
C SER A 158 -10.63 -12.22 -6.24
N ASP A 159 -9.86 -12.92 -5.41
CA ASP A 159 -9.16 -12.38 -4.24
C ASP A 159 -8.22 -11.21 -4.63
N GLN A 160 -7.45 -11.38 -5.71
CA GLN A 160 -6.52 -10.36 -6.21
C GLN A 160 -7.26 -9.11 -6.69
N ARG A 161 -8.39 -9.29 -7.39
CA ARG A 161 -9.19 -8.18 -7.93
C ARG A 161 -9.88 -7.39 -6.82
N GLU A 162 -10.37 -8.04 -5.77
CA GLU A 162 -10.88 -7.34 -4.59
C GLU A 162 -9.79 -6.55 -3.88
N GLN A 163 -8.60 -7.14 -3.72
CA GLN A 163 -7.46 -6.50 -3.04
C GLN A 163 -6.98 -5.23 -3.77
N TYR A 164 -6.85 -5.29 -5.11
CA TYR A 164 -6.60 -4.10 -5.94
C TYR A 164 -7.69 -3.01 -5.73
N ASN A 165 -8.95 -3.42 -5.71
CA ASN A 165 -10.07 -2.49 -5.51
C ASN A 165 -10.06 -1.83 -4.12
N PHE A 166 -9.65 -2.54 -3.05
CA PHE A 166 -9.50 -1.93 -1.72
C PHE A 166 -8.37 -0.90 -1.69
N TYR A 167 -7.21 -1.22 -2.26
CA TYR A 167 -6.08 -0.28 -2.38
C TYR A 167 -6.48 0.97 -3.19
N LYS A 168 -7.02 0.80 -4.41
CA LYS A 168 -7.44 1.90 -5.30
C LYS A 168 -8.45 2.82 -4.62
N ARG A 169 -9.34 2.27 -3.79
CA ARG A 169 -10.30 3.05 -2.98
C ARG A 169 -9.67 3.81 -1.83
N ARG A 170 -8.73 3.22 -1.06
CA ARG A 170 -8.02 3.94 0.01
C ARG A 170 -7.18 5.10 -0.54
N LYS A 171 -6.45 4.88 -1.64
CA LYS A 171 -5.68 5.94 -2.31
C LYS A 171 -6.59 7.04 -2.86
N LEU A 172 -7.78 6.69 -3.38
CA LEU A 172 -8.80 7.67 -3.77
C LEU A 172 -9.31 8.48 -2.56
N GLN A 173 -9.62 7.83 -1.43
CA GLN A 173 -10.02 8.51 -0.19
C GLN A 173 -8.95 9.50 0.27
N GLU A 174 -7.69 9.05 0.34
CA GLU A 174 -6.55 9.90 0.74
C GLU A 174 -6.33 11.07 -0.22
N THR A 175 -6.34 10.82 -1.53
CA THR A 175 -6.24 11.87 -2.56
C THR A 175 -7.36 12.91 -2.42
N VAL A 176 -8.58 12.45 -2.15
CA VAL A 176 -9.75 13.32 -1.91
C VAL A 176 -9.56 14.13 -0.62
N ILE A 177 -9.16 13.52 0.49
CA ILE A 177 -8.87 14.21 1.75
C ILE A 177 -7.82 15.31 1.54
N LEU A 178 -6.69 14.98 0.90
CA LEU A 178 -5.59 15.91 0.66
C LEU A 178 -6.01 17.10 -0.23
N GLN A 179 -6.88 16.89 -1.23
CA GLN A 179 -7.41 17.97 -2.06
C GLN A 179 -8.45 18.85 -1.34
N ILE A 180 -9.21 18.27 -0.40
CA ILE A 180 -10.23 18.99 0.38
C ILE A 180 -9.58 19.80 1.52
N LYS A 181 -8.60 19.25 2.25
CA LYS A 181 -8.12 19.81 3.54
C LYS A 181 -7.68 21.27 3.43
N ASP A 182 -6.98 21.62 2.35
CA ASP A 182 -6.48 22.97 2.09
C ASP A 182 -7.58 23.96 1.70
N ARG A 183 -8.72 23.45 1.20
CA ARG A 183 -9.81 24.27 0.62
C ARG A 183 -11.02 24.39 1.55
N LEU A 184 -11.18 23.50 2.53
CA LEU A 184 -12.35 23.44 3.41
C LEU A 184 -12.49 24.71 4.27
N GLY A 185 -11.36 25.23 4.78
CA GLY A 185 -11.30 26.51 5.49
C GLY A 185 -12.27 26.58 6.66
N ARG A 186 -12.86 27.75 6.94
CA ARG A 186 -13.77 27.95 8.08
C ARG A 186 -15.04 27.08 8.06
N SER A 187 -15.41 26.49 6.91
CA SER A 187 -16.57 25.60 6.78
C SER A 187 -16.35 24.22 7.40
N TRP A 188 -15.15 23.89 7.89
CA TRP A 188 -14.84 22.54 8.38
C TRP A 188 -15.76 22.07 9.52
N ARG A 189 -16.16 22.96 10.44
CA ARG A 189 -17.07 22.61 11.56
C ARG A 189 -18.47 22.26 11.07
N ASP A 190 -19.02 23.04 10.13
CA ASP A 190 -20.33 22.74 9.55
C ASP A 190 -20.29 21.45 8.74
N VAL A 191 -19.22 21.19 7.98
CA VAL A 191 -19.04 19.93 7.27
C VAL A 191 -18.92 18.77 8.27
N ALA A 192 -18.15 18.90 9.36
CA ALA A 192 -18.02 17.87 10.39
C ALA A 192 -19.37 17.44 11.01
N ARG A 193 -20.24 18.41 11.34
CA ARG A 193 -21.60 18.13 11.84
C ARG A 193 -22.44 17.35 10.84
N HIS A 194 -22.37 17.71 9.55
CA HIS A 194 -23.09 16.98 8.49
C HIS A 194 -22.46 15.63 8.14
N LEU A 195 -21.19 15.39 8.50
CA LEU A 195 -20.55 14.07 8.46
C LEU A 195 -20.94 13.17 9.65
N GLY A 196 -21.69 13.70 10.64
CA GLY A 196 -22.13 12.96 11.83
C GLY A 196 -21.06 12.84 12.93
N ILE A 197 -19.98 13.61 12.85
CA ILE A 197 -18.96 13.67 13.91
C ILE A 197 -19.54 14.40 15.12
N THR A 198 -19.21 13.92 16.32
CA THR A 198 -19.77 14.49 17.56
C THR A 198 -19.17 15.86 17.88
N GLU A 199 -19.96 16.74 18.51
CA GLU A 199 -19.49 18.11 18.83
C GLU A 199 -18.27 18.08 19.78
N CYS A 200 -18.14 17.06 20.64
CA CYS A 200 -16.96 16.89 21.49
C CYS A 200 -15.69 16.45 20.72
N GLU A 201 -15.82 15.65 19.65
CA GLU A 201 -14.70 15.39 18.73
C GLU A 201 -14.30 16.67 17.96
N ILE A 202 -15.29 17.47 17.53
CA ILE A 202 -15.08 18.76 16.84
C ILE A 202 -14.29 19.73 17.74
N ASP A 203 -14.72 19.89 18.99
CA ASP A 203 -14.06 20.79 19.94
C ASP A 203 -12.69 20.27 20.36
N ALA A 204 -12.50 18.95 20.51
CA ALA A 204 -11.19 18.34 20.76
C ALA A 204 -10.20 18.61 19.60
N VAL A 205 -10.64 18.49 18.34
CA VAL A 205 -9.79 18.84 17.18
C VAL A 205 -9.47 20.34 17.15
N GLN A 206 -10.43 21.21 17.46
CA GLN A 206 -10.18 22.65 17.56
C GLN A 206 -9.16 22.98 18.66
N SER A 207 -9.27 22.37 19.84
CA SER A 207 -8.31 22.55 20.94
C SER A 207 -6.91 22.02 20.62
N LYS A 208 -6.81 20.94 19.83
CA LYS A 208 -5.55 20.33 19.40
C LYS A 208 -4.80 21.16 18.35
N TYR A 209 -5.51 21.87 17.48
CA TYR A 209 -4.95 22.62 16.36
C TYR A 209 -5.52 24.06 16.27
N PRO A 210 -5.42 24.92 17.30
CA PRO A 210 -6.22 26.14 17.41
C PRO A 210 -6.05 27.15 16.26
N TYR A 211 -4.87 27.22 15.65
CA TYR A 211 -4.53 28.18 14.59
C TYR A 211 -4.43 27.57 13.19
N ASP A 212 -4.51 26.24 13.07
CA ASP A 212 -4.32 25.54 11.79
C ASP A 212 -5.64 24.96 11.26
N LEU A 213 -6.33 25.74 10.43
CA LEU A 213 -7.57 25.32 9.77
C LEU A 213 -7.37 24.13 8.83
N LYS A 214 -6.16 23.90 8.30
CA LYS A 214 -5.86 22.80 7.37
C LYS A 214 -5.76 21.49 8.12
N GLU A 215 -5.05 21.50 9.25
CA GLU A 215 -4.93 20.31 10.10
C GLU A 215 -6.23 20.02 10.89
N GLN A 216 -6.99 21.04 11.29
CA GLN A 216 -8.38 20.87 11.76
C GLN A 216 -9.24 20.14 10.70
N SER A 217 -9.19 20.60 9.44
CA SER A 217 -9.92 20.00 8.33
C SER A 217 -9.45 18.57 8.02
N TYR A 218 -8.15 18.33 8.08
CA TYR A 218 -7.54 17.02 7.82
C TYR A 218 -7.94 15.98 8.87
N GLU A 219 -7.79 16.30 10.16
CA GLU A 219 -8.07 15.35 11.24
C GLU A 219 -9.56 14.98 11.28
N ILE A 220 -10.46 15.93 11.05
CA ILE A 220 -11.91 15.68 10.90
C ILE A 220 -12.24 14.73 9.75
N LEU A 221 -11.66 14.97 8.56
CA LEU A 221 -11.87 14.09 7.41
C LEU A 221 -11.27 12.69 7.64
N LYS A 222 -10.17 12.60 8.38
CA LYS A 222 -9.50 11.34 8.75
C LYS A 222 -10.30 10.55 9.80
N ILE A 223 -10.88 11.21 10.80
CA ILE A 223 -11.84 10.61 11.75
C ILE A 223 -13.04 10.04 10.97
N TYR A 224 -13.63 10.85 10.09
CA TYR A 224 -14.76 10.44 9.25
C TYR A 224 -14.45 9.20 8.39
N ILE A 225 -13.32 9.17 7.66
CA ILE A 225 -12.95 8.01 6.84
C ILE A 225 -12.65 6.77 7.70
N SER A 226 -12.18 6.94 8.93
CA SER A 226 -11.96 5.83 9.87
C SER A 226 -13.26 5.24 10.42
N GLN A 227 -14.32 6.04 10.53
CA GLN A 227 -15.65 5.63 11.02
C GLN A 227 -16.60 5.16 9.89
N SER A 228 -16.37 5.57 8.65
CA SER A 228 -17.30 5.36 7.51
C SER A 228 -17.25 3.98 6.86
N ASP A 229 -18.38 3.55 6.27
CA ASP A 229 -18.42 2.43 5.33
C ASP A 229 -17.69 2.77 4.02
N ILE A 230 -16.79 1.88 3.61
CA ILE A 230 -16.01 1.84 2.37
C ILE A 230 -16.90 2.01 1.11
N LYS A 231 -18.20 1.68 1.18
CA LYS A 231 -19.16 1.88 0.08
C LYS A 231 -19.89 3.22 0.11
N GLN A 232 -20.09 3.83 1.28
CA GLN A 232 -20.96 5.01 1.47
C GLN A 232 -20.21 6.31 1.77
N TRP A 233 -18.92 6.25 2.15
CA TRP A 233 -18.11 7.42 2.50
C TRP A 233 -18.16 8.54 1.44
N ALA A 234 -18.23 8.19 0.16
CA ALA A 234 -18.25 9.16 -0.92
C ALA A 234 -19.59 9.92 -0.99
N ILE A 235 -20.71 9.20 -0.86
CA ILE A 235 -22.06 9.76 -0.94
C ILE A 235 -22.31 10.67 0.27
N THR A 236 -21.96 10.21 1.47
CA THR A 236 -22.11 11.00 2.70
C THR A 236 -21.18 12.22 2.72
N LEU A 237 -19.97 12.12 2.16
CA LEU A 237 -19.04 13.26 2.04
C LEU A 237 -19.57 14.31 1.03
N ILE A 238 -20.03 13.88 -0.14
CA ILE A 238 -20.67 14.74 -1.15
C ILE A 238 -21.88 15.47 -0.54
N HIS A 239 -22.71 14.75 0.22
CA HIS A 239 -23.88 15.33 0.90
C HIS A 239 -23.47 16.35 1.98
N ALA A 240 -22.46 16.04 2.80
CA ALA A 240 -21.97 16.94 3.84
C ALA A 240 -21.34 18.22 3.27
N LEU A 241 -20.61 18.12 2.15
CA LEU A 241 -20.07 19.29 1.43
C LEU A 241 -21.19 20.15 0.83
N GLU A 242 -22.24 19.52 0.27
CA GLU A 242 -23.42 20.21 -0.24
C GLU A 242 -24.18 20.97 0.86
N LYS A 243 -24.42 20.32 2.00
CA LYS A 243 -25.08 20.93 3.17
C LYS A 243 -24.21 22.01 3.83
N GLY A 244 -22.90 21.79 3.90
CA GLY A 244 -21.89 22.78 4.30
C GLY A 244 -21.69 23.94 3.30
N ARG A 245 -22.54 24.06 2.27
CA ARG A 245 -22.53 25.12 1.24
C ARG A 245 -21.28 25.18 0.37
N ARG A 246 -20.49 24.10 0.33
CA ARG A 246 -19.24 23.97 -0.45
C ARG A 246 -19.46 23.13 -1.71
N ARG A 247 -20.30 23.66 -2.62
CA ARG A 247 -20.58 23.04 -3.94
C ARG A 247 -19.33 22.92 -4.80
N ASP A 248 -18.42 23.88 -4.70
CA ASP A 248 -17.09 23.85 -5.31
C ASP A 248 -16.27 22.60 -4.93
N LEU A 249 -16.37 22.18 -3.66
CA LEU A 249 -15.70 20.97 -3.17
C LEU A 249 -16.49 19.71 -3.50
N LYS A 250 -17.83 19.77 -3.47
CA LYS A 250 -18.70 18.67 -3.94
C LYS A 250 -18.32 18.27 -5.38
N GLU A 251 -18.30 19.23 -6.29
CA GLU A 251 -17.96 19.02 -7.71
C GLU A 251 -16.52 18.50 -7.87
N LEU A 252 -15.55 19.01 -7.10
CA LEU A 252 -14.18 18.52 -7.09
C LEU A 252 -14.12 17.03 -6.69
N VAL A 253 -14.85 16.63 -5.64
CA VAL A 253 -14.91 15.23 -5.17
C VAL A 253 -15.56 14.32 -6.21
N GLU A 254 -16.68 14.76 -6.80
CA GLU A 254 -17.36 14.04 -7.88
C GLU A 254 -16.44 13.84 -9.10
N GLN A 255 -15.68 14.88 -9.50
CA GLN A 255 -14.69 14.78 -10.57
C GLN A 255 -13.54 13.81 -10.24
N LEU A 256 -13.01 13.82 -9.01
CA LEU A 256 -11.96 12.88 -8.60
C LEU A 256 -12.46 11.43 -8.63
N ILE A 257 -13.69 11.18 -8.15
CA ILE A 257 -14.32 9.85 -8.18
C ILE A 257 -14.59 9.43 -9.63
N PHE A 258 -15.10 10.32 -10.48
CA PHE A 258 -15.39 10.02 -11.89
C PHE A 258 -14.13 9.69 -12.69
N LYS A 259 -13.06 10.50 -12.53
CA LYS A 259 -11.75 10.21 -13.14
C LYS A 259 -11.21 8.82 -12.74
N ASN A 260 -11.44 8.39 -11.50
CA ASN A 260 -11.01 7.07 -11.01
C ASN A 260 -11.92 5.90 -11.44
N LYS A 261 -13.10 6.15 -12.02
CA LYS A 261 -13.96 5.13 -12.65
C LYS A 261 -13.63 4.87 -14.12
N ASN A 262 -13.01 5.85 -14.80
CA ASN A 262 -12.67 5.78 -16.23
C ASN A 262 -11.20 5.38 -16.49
N ILE A 263 -10.52 4.87 -15.46
CA ILE A 263 -9.16 4.30 -15.46
C ILE A 263 -9.27 2.93 -14.80
#